data_AF-A0A962IHA5-F1
#
_entry.id   AF-A0A962IHA5-F1
#
_cell.length_a   1.000
_cell.length_b   1.000
_cell.length_c   1.000
_cell.angle_alpha   90.00
_cell.angle_beta   90.00
_cell.angle_gamma   90.00
#
_symmetry.space_group_name_H-M   'P 1'
#
loop_
_entity.id
_entity.type
_entity.pdbx_description
1 polymer ?
#
loop_
_entity_poly.entity_id
_entity_poly.type
_entity_poly.pdbx_seq_one_letter_code
_entity_poly.pdbx_strand_id
1 'polypeptide(L)' 'GDVRFRHIPVVMQSAAASREQIAEGLEAGAFRYLTMPFEEKDLMIAIEEACDEYDRRVGSANNAQSHGHGHGQQANSA' A
#
# COMPACT_ATOMS: atom_id res chain seq x y z
N GLY A 1 -3.05 -14.35 -3.74
CA GLY A 1 -3.68 -13.20 -4.39
C GLY A 1 -2.91 -12.83 -5.65
N ASP A 2 -3.59 -12.25 -6.64
CA ASP A 2 -2.98 -11.80 -7.89
C ASP A 2 -1.98 -10.67 -7.65
N VAL A 3 -0.76 -10.80 -8.18
CA VAL A 3 0.33 -9.83 -8.00
C VAL A 3 -0.02 -8.45 -8.53
N ARG A 4 -0.92 -8.38 -9.52
CA ARG A 4 -1.35 -7.12 -10.15
C ARG A 4 -2.09 -6.20 -9.19
N PHE A 5 -2.66 -6.71 -8.11
CA PHE A 5 -3.42 -5.89 -7.15
C PHE A 5 -2.70 -5.65 -5.83
N ARG A 6 -1.54 -6.28 -5.59
CA ARG A 6 -0.82 -6.19 -4.30
C ARG A 6 -0.42 -4.77 -3.91
N HIS A 7 -0.26 -3.88 -4.88
CA HIS A 7 0.13 -2.50 -4.62
C HIS A 7 -1.07 -1.62 -4.23
N ILE A 8 -2.30 -2.05 -4.50
CA ILE A 8 -3.52 -1.28 -4.20
C ILE A 8 -3.80 -1.35 -2.69
N PRO A 9 -3.80 -0.23 -1.96
CA PRO A 9 -4.21 -0.20 -0.56
C PRO A 9 -5.73 -0.36 -0.44
N VAL A 10 -6.18 -1.20 0.49
CA VAL A 10 -7.60 -1.49 0.71
C VAL A 10 -8.07 -0.82 1.99
N VAL A 11 -9.09 0.04 1.89
CA VAL A 11 -9.83 0.58 3.04
C VAL A 11 -11.09 -0.26 3.21
N MET A 12 -11.16 -1.07 4.25
CA MET A 12 -12.34 -1.88 4.54
C MET A 12 -13.39 -1.07 5.31
N GLN A 13 -14.66 -1.19 4.92
CA GLN A 13 -15.79 -0.62 5.66
C GLN A 13 -16.72 -1.75 6.09
N SER A 14 -17.05 -1.83 7.37
CA SER A 14 -17.85 -2.94 7.89
C SER A 14 -18.66 -2.56 9.13
N ALA A 15 -19.83 -3.16 9.31
CA ALA A 15 -20.58 -3.08 10.56
C ALA A 15 -19.99 -3.98 11.66
N ALA A 16 -19.12 -4.92 11.28
CA ALA A 16 -18.35 -5.73 12.22
C ALA A 16 -17.34 -4.83 12.96
N ALA A 17 -17.53 -4.70 14.27
CA ALA A 17 -16.80 -3.74 15.09
C ALA A 17 -16.18 -4.39 16.35
N SER A 18 -16.20 -5.72 16.46
CA SER A 18 -15.43 -6.38 17.52
C SER A 18 -13.93 -6.19 17.27
N ARG A 19 -13.14 -6.18 18.36
CA ARG A 19 -11.69 -6.03 18.26
C ARG A 19 -11.06 -7.12 17.41
N GLU A 20 -11.55 -8.34 17.55
CA GLU A 20 -11.09 -9.53 16.82
C GLU A 20 -11.34 -9.38 15.33
N GLN A 21 -12.53 -8.90 14.94
CA GLN A 21 -12.90 -8.69 13.54
C GLN A 21 -12.07 -7.58 12.87
N ILE A 22 -11.82 -6.50 13.62
CA ILE A 22 -10.97 -5.40 13.15
C ILE A 22 -9.53 -5.91 12.97
N ALA A 23 -9.01 -6.65 13.96
CA ALA A 23 -7.67 -7.22 13.89
C ALA A 23 -7.53 -8.18 12.71
N GLU A 24 -8.50 -9.08 12.50
CA GLU A 24 -8.51 -10.01 11.37
C GLU A 24 -8.44 -9.26 10.02
N GLY A 25 -9.23 -8.20 9.85
CA GLY A 25 -9.22 -7.40 8.62
C GLY A 25 -7.87 -6.73 8.35
N LEU A 26 -7.22 -6.21 9.40
CA LEU A 26 -5.91 -5.59 9.30
C LEU A 26 -4.81 -6.64 9.03
N GLU A 27 -4.84 -7.77 9.72
CA GLU A 27 -3.91 -8.89 9.53
C GLU A 27 -4.04 -9.52 8.13
N ALA A 28 -5.25 -9.52 7.56
CA ALA A 28 -5.50 -9.94 6.17
C ALA A 28 -4.88 -8.99 5.12
N GLY A 29 -4.35 -7.84 5.54
CA GLY A 29 -3.65 -6.89 4.68
C GLY A 29 -4.48 -5.67 4.28
N ALA A 30 -5.61 -5.40 4.94
CA ALA A 30 -6.28 -4.12 4.78
C ALA A 30 -5.33 -2.99 5.24
N PHE A 31 -5.27 -1.93 4.46
CA PHE A 31 -4.51 -0.74 4.81
C PHE A 31 -5.19 0.01 5.97
N ARG A 32 -6.52 0.11 5.92
CA ARG A 32 -7.35 0.71 6.96
C ARG A 32 -8.65 -0.08 7.13
N TYR A 33 -9.23 0.00 8.33
CA TYR A 33 -10.54 -0.57 8.66
C TYR A 33 -11.41 0.55 9.27
N LEU A 34 -12.59 0.76 8.73
CA LEU A 34 -13.60 1.70 9.22
C LEU A 34 -14.84 0.94 9.67
N THR A 35 -15.20 1.08 10.95
CA THR A 35 -16.45 0.53 11.47
C THR A 35 -17.61 1.47 11.18
N MET A 36 -18.70 0.94 10.63
CA MET A 36 -19.92 1.71 10.40
C MET A 36 -20.77 1.85 11.69
N PRO A 37 -21.45 2.98 11.92
CA PRO A 37 -21.36 4.22 11.13
C PRO A 37 -20.07 4.99 11.42
N PHE A 38 -19.53 5.67 10.42
CA PHE A 38 -18.38 6.59 10.53
C PHE A 38 -18.76 7.96 9.98
N GLU A 39 -18.00 9.00 10.33
CA GLU A 39 -18.20 10.33 9.78
C GLU A 39 -17.55 10.44 8.39
N GLU A 40 -18.09 11.30 7.53
CA GLU A 40 -17.55 11.55 6.18
C GLU A 40 -16.07 11.94 6.21
N LYS A 41 -15.67 12.73 7.22
CA LYS A 41 -14.27 13.14 7.42
C LYS A 41 -13.34 11.95 7.63
N ASP A 42 -13.78 10.90 8.35
CA ASP A 42 -12.96 9.75 8.68
C ASP A 42 -12.74 8.88 7.43
N LEU A 43 -13.76 8.78 6.58
CA LEU A 43 -13.63 8.16 5.27
C LEU A 43 -12.69 8.95 4.36
N MET A 44 -12.81 10.28 4.34
CA MET A 44 -11.97 11.10 3.47
C MET A 44 -10.48 10.99 3.86
N ILE A 45 -10.17 11.08 5.16
CA ILE A 45 -8.82 10.86 5.67
C ILE A 45 -8.29 9.49 5.26
N ALA A 46 -9.09 8.42 5.41
CA ALA A 46 -8.65 7.07 5.04
C ALA A 46 -8.40 6.93 3.52
N ILE A 47 -9.15 7.63 2.67
CA ILE A 47 -8.96 7.66 1.22
C ILE A 47 -7.70 8.43 0.86
N GLU A 48 -7.50 9.62 1.44
CA GLU A 48 -6.30 10.45 1.20
C GLU A 48 -5.03 9.67 1.57
N GLU A 49 -5.00 9.07 2.76
CA GLU A 49 -3.88 8.22 3.19
C GLU A 49 -3.66 7.01 2.27
N ALA A 50 -4.73 6.41 1.73
CA ALA A 50 -4.63 5.29 0.80
C ALA A 50 -4.06 5.74 -0.56
N CYS A 51 -4.43 6.92 -1.06
CA CYS A 51 -3.85 7.49 -2.27
C CYS A 51 -2.34 7.76 -2.09
N ASP A 52 -1.95 8.36 -0.96
CA ASP A 52 -0.53 8.59 -0.64
C ASP A 52 0.27 7.27 -0.55
N GLU A 53 -0.34 6.22 0.01
CA GLU A 53 0.27 4.89 0.07
C GLU A 53 0.45 4.28 -1.32
N TYR A 54 -0.57 4.42 -2.18
CA TYR A 54 -0.49 3.95 -3.55
C TYR A 54 0.68 4.61 -4.30
N ASP A 55 0.79 5.93 -4.21
CA ASP A 55 1.87 6.69 -4.85
C ASP A 55 3.24 6.28 -4.33
N ARG A 56 3.37 6.06 -3.02
CA ARG A 56 4.62 5.56 -2.41
C ARG A 56 5.00 4.18 -2.94
N ARG A 57 4.05 3.24 -3.04
CA ARG A 57 4.31 1.87 -3.55
C ARG A 57 4.70 1.86 -5.02
N VAL A 58 3.99 2.61 -5.85
CA VAL A 58 4.25 2.68 -7.30
C VAL A 58 5.54 3.46 -7.57
N GLY A 59 5.77 4.58 -6.89
CA GLY A 59 6.99 5.37 -6.99
C GLY A 59 8.24 4.60 -6.56
N SER A 60 8.15 3.80 -5.49
CA SER A 60 9.25 2.93 -5.05
C SER A 60 9.55 1.80 -6.05
N ALA A 61 8.51 1.23 -6.67
CA ALA A 61 8.68 0.20 -7.69
C ALA A 61 9.43 0.74 -8.92
N ASN A 62 9.10 1.96 -9.35
CA ASN A 62 9.76 2.61 -10.48
C ASN A 62 11.24 2.93 -10.19
N ASN A 63 11.56 3.37 -8.97
CA ASN A 63 12.95 3.75 -8.62
C ASN A 63 13.89 2.55 -8.43
N ALA A 64 13.36 1.39 -8.01
CA ALA A 64 14.12 0.16 -7.83
C ALA A 64 14.55 -0.48 -9.16
N GLN A 65 13.79 -0.26 -10.26
CA GLN A 65 14.13 -0.77 -11.59
C GLN A 65 15.25 0.03 -12.28
N SER A 66 15.45 1.30 -11.89
CA SER A 66 16.43 2.20 -12.50
C SER A 66 17.88 1.93 -12.09
N HIS A 67 18.12 1.25 -10.96
CA HIS A 67 19.46 1.06 -10.38
C HIS A 67 20.12 -0.31 -10.68
N GLY A 68 19.54 -1.10 -11.59
CA GLY A 68 20.03 -2.45 -11.95
C GLY A 68 20.93 -2.54 -13.19
N HIS A 69 21.21 -1.45 -13.91
CA HIS A 69 21.97 -1.48 -15.17
C HIS A 69 23.21 -0.58 -15.10
N GLY A 70 24.31 -1.10 -14.59
CA GLY A 70 25.61 -0.47 -14.84
C GLY A 70 26.71 -0.84 -13.89
N HIS A 71 27.25 -2.07 -13.96
CA HIS A 71 28.66 -2.30 -13.64
C HIS A 71 29.18 -3.53 -14.38
N GLY A 72 29.89 -3.28 -15.48
CA GLY A 72 30.66 -4.27 -16.21
C GLY A 72 31.50 -3.59 -17.29
N GLN A 73 32.80 -3.50 -17.02
CA GLN A 73 33.89 -3.08 -17.91
C GLN A 73 34.07 -1.56 -18.11
N GLN A 74 34.95 -0.97 -17.30
CA GLN A 74 36.01 -0.17 -17.90
C GLN A 74 37.35 -0.77 -17.52
N ALA A 75 38.05 -1.13 -18.59
CA ALA A 75 39.33 -1.77 -18.63
C ALA A 75 40.38 -0.91 -17.93
N ASN A 76 41.17 -1.59 -17.09
CA ASN A 76 42.49 -1.16 -16.72
C ASN A 76 43.33 -0.97 -18.00
N SER A 77 43.67 0.27 -18.36
CA SER A 77 44.63 0.54 -19.43
C SER A 77 45.37 1.85 -19.19
N ALA A 78 46.70 1.69 -19.07
CA ALA A 78 47.79 2.66 -19.18
C ALA A 78 48.02 3.64 -18.01
#